data_AF-A0A5C8A0B6-F1
#
_entry.id   AF-A0A5C8A0B6-F1
#
_cell.length_a   1.000
_cell.length_b   1.000
_cell.length_c   1.000
_cell.angle_alpha   90.00
_cell.angle_beta   90.00
_cell.angle_gamma   90.00
#
_symmetry.space_group_name_H-M   'P 1'
#
loop_
_entity.id
_entity.type
_entity.pdbx_description
1 polymer ?
#
loop_
_entity_poly.entity_id
_entity_poly.type
_entity_poly.pdbx_seq_one_letter_code
_entity_poly.pdbx_strand_id
1 'polypeptide(L)'
;MSSVLEIYQRLLHLSQQMPALARQEQWDALAALQAERTQLFAHLPSSKTIQNTTQQALVQRTLIEIQACDEQVREYLLPCHELIGKLIAGSRKLDALTP
;
A
#
# COMPACT_ATOMS: atom_id res chain seq x y z
N MET A 1 -12.53 -10.44 -19.59
CA MET A 1 -11.89 -9.13 -19.40
C MET A 1 -12.64 -8.43 -18.28
N SER A 2 -12.00 -8.17 -17.14
CA SER A 2 -12.63 -7.39 -16.06
C SER A 2 -12.81 -5.94 -16.50
N SER A 3 -13.92 -5.32 -16.12
CA SER A 3 -14.13 -3.91 -16.43
C SER A 3 -13.13 -3.02 -15.68
N VAL A 4 -12.82 -1.84 -16.22
CA VAL A 4 -11.91 -0.87 -15.56
C VAL A 4 -12.35 -0.61 -14.12
N LEU A 5 -13.66 -0.46 -13.91
CA LEU A 5 -14.24 -0.19 -12.61
C LEU A 5 -14.04 -1.35 -11.63
N GLU A 6 -14.15 -2.60 -12.08
CA GLU A 6 -13.89 -3.78 -11.25
C GLU A 6 -12.44 -3.81 -10.73
N ILE A 7 -11.47 -3.41 -11.57
CA ILE A 7 -10.05 -3.37 -11.15
C ILE A 7 -9.87 -2.32 -10.05
N TYR A 8 -10.43 -1.12 -10.22
CA TYR A 8 -10.36 -0.07 -9.20
C TYR A 8 -11.10 -0.44 -7.91
N GLN A 9 -12.26 -1.08 -8.00
CA GLN A 9 -12.99 -1.57 -6.83
C GLN A 9 -12.20 -2.65 -6.08
N ARG A 10 -11.56 -3.57 -6.79
CA ARG A 10 -10.70 -4.59 -6.18
C ARG A 10 -9.47 -3.96 -5.51
N LEU A 11 -8.83 -2.98 -6.16
CA LEU A 11 -7.74 -2.22 -5.57
C LEU A 11 -8.17 -1.53 -4.27
N LEU A 12 -9.34 -0.88 -4.27
CA LEU A 12 -9.90 -0.25 -3.08
C LEU A 12 -10.15 -1.26 -1.96
N HIS A 13 -10.74 -2.40 -2.29
CA HIS A 13 -11.03 -3.44 -1.32
C HIS A 13 -9.76 -3.97 -0.64
N LEU A 14 -8.67 -4.15 -1.39
CA LEU A 14 -7.36 -4.50 -0.82
C LEU A 14 -6.85 -3.34 0.05
N SER A 15 -6.83 -2.12 -0.47
CA SER A 15 -6.36 -0.93 0.26
C SER A 15 -7.09 -0.72 1.60
N GLN A 16 -8.39 -0.99 1.68
CA GLN A 16 -9.17 -0.86 2.92
C GLN A 16 -8.79 -1.89 4.01
N GLN A 17 -8.20 -3.03 3.64
CA GLN A 17 -7.76 -4.05 4.59
C GLN A 17 -6.37 -3.75 5.16
N MET A 18 -5.52 -3.06 4.40
CA MET A 18 -4.13 -2.79 4.77
C MET A 18 -3.96 -2.04 6.11
N PRO A 19 -4.75 -0.99 6.44
CA PRO A 19 -4.60 -0.28 7.71
C PRO A 19 -4.82 -1.18 8.93
N ALA A 20 -5.77 -2.12 8.85
CA ALA A 20 -6.04 -3.05 9.94
C ALA A 20 -4.86 -4.00 10.17
N LEU A 21 -4.28 -4.54 9.09
CA LEU A 21 -3.09 -5.39 9.15
C LEU A 21 -1.87 -4.64 9.69
N ALA A 22 -1.66 -3.39 9.22
CA ALA A 22 -0.58 -2.54 9.69
C ALA A 22 -0.71 -2.20 11.18
N ARG A 23 -1.92 -1.84 11.63
CA ARG A 23 -2.21 -1.56 13.04
C ARG A 23 -2.01 -2.78 13.95
N GLN A 24 -2.26 -3.98 13.44
CA GLN A 24 -2.09 -5.24 14.16
C GLN A 24 -0.69 -5.83 14.01
N GLU A 25 0.24 -5.11 13.37
CA GLU A 25 1.61 -5.55 13.11
C GLU A 25 1.70 -6.89 12.34
N GLN A 26 0.67 -7.20 11.54
CA GLN A 26 0.62 -8.41 10.72
C GLN A 26 1.41 -8.19 9.42
N TRP A 27 2.73 -8.01 9.55
CA TRP A 27 3.60 -7.56 8.46
C TRP A 27 3.66 -8.53 7.27
N ASP A 28 3.66 -9.84 7.52
CA ASP A 28 3.67 -10.84 6.46
C ASP A 28 2.36 -10.82 5.65
N ALA A 29 1.22 -10.71 6.34
CA ALA A 29 -0.09 -10.59 5.70
C ALA A 29 -0.20 -9.26 4.93
N LEU A 30 0.29 -8.17 5.51
CA LEU A 30 0.35 -6.86 4.85
C LEU A 30 1.21 -6.91 3.58
N ALA A 31 2.36 -7.60 3.62
CA ALA A 31 3.26 -7.76 2.48
C ALA A 31 2.62 -8.61 1.37
N ALA A 32 1.95 -9.72 1.72
CA ALA A 32 1.22 -10.54 0.76
C ALA A 32 0.10 -9.75 0.07
N LEU A 33 -0.66 -8.97 0.85
CA LEU A 33 -1.75 -8.15 0.32
C LEU A 33 -1.24 -7.00 -0.56
N GLN A 34 -0.11 -6.39 -0.19
CA GLN A 34 0.58 -5.40 -1.02
C GLN A 34 1.07 -6.02 -2.34
N ALA A 35 1.56 -7.26 -2.33
CA ALA A 35 1.98 -7.94 -3.55
C ALA A 35 0.80 -8.17 -4.52
N GLU A 36 -0.35 -8.62 -4.02
CA GLU A 36 -1.58 -8.75 -4.82
C GLU A 36 -2.00 -7.38 -5.39
N ARG A 37 -1.99 -6.34 -4.56
CA ARG A 37 -2.32 -4.97 -4.97
C ARG A 37 -1.38 -4.46 -6.06
N THR A 38 -0.07 -4.71 -5.95
CA THR A 38 0.92 -4.34 -6.97
C THR A 38 0.68 -5.05 -8.30
N GLN A 39 0.27 -6.32 -8.28
CA GLN A 39 -0.11 -7.04 -9.50
C GLN A 39 -1.31 -6.39 -10.20
N LEU A 40 -2.32 -5.97 -9.44
CA LEU A 40 -3.48 -5.26 -10.01
C LEU A 40 -3.11 -3.90 -10.60
N PHE A 41 -2.17 -3.17 -9.99
CA PHE A 41 -1.66 -1.92 -10.56
C PHE A 41 -0.99 -2.13 -11.92
N ALA A 42 -0.27 -3.24 -12.13
CA ALA A 42 0.37 -3.55 -13.40
C ALA A 42 -0.64 -3.78 -14.55
N HIS A 43 -1.90 -4.08 -14.21
CA HIS A 43 -2.99 -4.29 -15.17
C HIS A 43 -3.93 -3.10 -15.29
N LEU A 44 -3.61 -1.95 -14.69
CA LEU A 44 -4.47 -0.78 -14.80
C LEU A 44 -4.50 -0.27 -16.26
N PRO A 45 -5.71 -0.14 -16.84
CA PRO A 45 -5.86 0.48 -18.14
C PRO A 45 -5.53 1.96 -18.03
N SER A 46 -4.90 2.54 -19.07
CA SER A 46 -4.53 3.96 -19.02
C SER A 46 -5.78 4.83 -18.81
N SER A 47 -5.69 5.88 -18.01
CA SER A 47 -6.81 6.79 -17.74
C SER A 47 -7.47 7.36 -19.00
N LYS A 48 -6.72 7.41 -20.13
CA LYS A 48 -7.20 7.83 -21.45
C LYS A 48 -8.23 6.87 -22.08
N THR A 49 -8.35 5.63 -21.57
CA THR A 49 -9.32 4.65 -22.07
C THR A 49 -10.72 4.83 -21.49
N ILE A 50 -10.89 5.61 -20.42
CA ILE A 50 -12.19 5.88 -19.83
C ILE A 50 -12.81 7.08 -20.53
N GLN A 51 -13.73 6.85 -21.46
CA GLN A 51 -14.41 7.91 -22.22
C GLN A 51 -15.67 8.43 -21.51
N ASN A 52 -16.18 7.72 -20.51
CA ASN A 52 -17.38 8.08 -19.77
C ASN A 52 -17.05 8.94 -18.54
N THR A 53 -17.56 10.17 -18.49
CA THR A 53 -17.33 11.14 -17.40
C THR A 53 -17.75 10.63 -16.02
N THR A 54 -18.85 9.87 -15.94
CA THR A 54 -19.31 9.27 -14.67
C THR A 54 -18.33 8.21 -14.17
N GLN A 55 -17.81 7.37 -15.08
CA GLN A 55 -16.80 6.37 -14.72
C GLN A 55 -15.47 7.03 -14.30
N GLN A 56 -15.07 8.12 -14.95
CA GLN A 56 -13.90 8.89 -14.53
C GLN A 56 -14.05 9.44 -13.10
N ALA A 57 -15.21 10.03 -12.78
CA ALA A 57 -15.48 10.56 -11.43
C ALA A 57 -15.44 9.45 -10.36
N LEU A 58 -16.00 8.27 -10.67
CA LEU A 58 -15.94 7.12 -9.77
C LEU A 58 -14.51 6.64 -9.56
N VAL A 59 -13.72 6.49 -10.63
CA VAL A 59 -12.30 6.10 -10.54
C VAL A 59 -11.50 7.12 -9.74
N GLN A 60 -11.72 8.42 -9.97
CA GLN A 60 -11.04 9.47 -9.22
C GLN A 60 -11.38 9.41 -7.73
N ARG A 61 -12.66 9.23 -7.38
CA ARG A 61 -13.07 9.04 -5.98
C ARG A 61 -12.41 7.82 -5.36
N THR A 62 -12.40 6.70 -6.07
CA THR A 62 -11.76 5.46 -5.61
C THR A 62 -10.26 5.66 -5.36
N LEU A 63 -9.56 6.39 -6.22
CA LEU A 63 -8.14 6.71 -6.03
C LEU A 63 -7.88 7.55 -4.77
N ILE A 64 -8.75 8.53 -4.48
CA ILE A 64 -8.66 9.33 -3.26
C ILE A 64 -8.82 8.44 -2.02
N GLU A 65 -9.78 7.52 -2.03
CA GLU A 65 -10.01 6.59 -0.92
C GLU A 65 -8.83 5.62 -0.73
N ILE A 66 -8.23 5.14 -1.83
CA ILE A 66 -7.00 4.34 -1.80
C ILE A 66 -5.84 5.12 -1.16
N GLN A 67 -5.64 6.38 -1.56
CA GLN A 67 -4.59 7.23 -1.00
C GLN A 67 -4.77 7.48 0.51
N ALA A 68 -6.02 7.66 0.96
CA ALA A 68 -6.31 7.81 2.38
C ALA A 68 -5.97 6.54 3.19
N CYS A 69 -6.15 5.36 2.60
CA CYS A 69 -5.74 4.10 3.21
C CYS A 69 -4.21 3.99 3.28
N ASP A 70 -3.50 4.41 2.23
CA ASP A 70 -2.04 4.41 2.18
C ASP A 70 -1.42 5.33 3.24
N GLU A 71 -2.04 6.47 3.49
CA GLU A 71 -1.61 7.38 4.56
C GLU A 71 -1.73 6.71 5.93
N GLN A 72 -2.85 6.06 6.22
CA GLN A 72 -3.05 5.33 7.48
C GLN A 72 -2.02 4.22 7.67
N VAL A 73 -1.71 3.45 6.61
CA VAL A 73 -0.66 2.43 6.67
C VAL A 73 0.71 3.05 6.98
N ARG A 74 1.00 4.21 6.39
CA ARG A 74 2.27 4.92 6.60
C ARG A 74 2.44 5.39 8.05
N GLU A 75 1.37 5.84 8.71
CA GLU A 75 1.39 6.24 10.12
C GLU A 75 1.89 5.10 11.03
N TYR A 76 1.60 3.85 10.69
CA TYR A 76 2.05 2.68 11.46
C TYR A 76 3.45 2.19 11.03
N LEU A 77 3.81 2.29 9.75
CA LEU A 77 5.09 1.80 9.24
C LEU A 77 6.29 2.71 9.55
N LEU A 78 6.11 4.03 9.52
CA LEU A 78 7.22 4.99 9.71
C LEU A 78 7.93 4.82 11.06
N PRO A 79 7.24 4.72 12.21
CA PRO A 79 7.89 4.52 13.49
C PRO A 79 8.69 3.21 13.56
N CYS A 80 8.13 2.12 13.00
CA CYS A 80 8.81 0.82 12.94
C CYS A 80 10.09 0.91 12.11
N HIS A 81 10.03 1.55 10.94
CA HIS A 81 11.18 1.75 10.07
C HIS A 81 12.29 2.57 10.74
N GLU A 82 11.93 3.66 11.44
CA GLU A 82 12.89 4.46 12.21
C GLU A 82 13.56 3.66 13.33
N LEU A 83 12.78 2.85 14.05
CA LEU A 83 13.28 2.01 15.13
C LEU A 83 14.23 0.93 14.60
N ILE A 84 13.87 0.23 13.53
CA ILE A 84 14.74 -0.74 12.86
C ILE A 84 16.03 -0.07 12.37
N GLY A 85 15.94 1.11 11.76
CA GLY A 85 17.10 1.88 11.32
C GLY A 85 18.06 2.21 12.47
N LYS A 86 17.53 2.61 13.63
CA LYS A 86 18.32 2.85 14.86
C LYS A 86 18.98 1.58 15.39
N LEU A 87 18.25 0.46 15.42
CA LEU A 87 18.78 -0.83 15.88
C LEU A 87 19.93 -1.32 14.99
N ILE A 88 19.77 -1.25 13.67
CA ILE A 88 20.81 -1.67 12.71
C ILE A 88 22.03 -0.73 12.76
N ALA A 89 21.81 0.58 12.99
CA ALA A 89 22.92 1.51 13.18
C ALA A 89 23.65 1.27 14.51
N GLY A 90 22.94 0.88 15.56
CA GLY A 90 23.50 0.53 16.86
C GLY A 90 24.29 -0.78 16.85
N SER A 91 23.78 -1.83 16.20
CA SER A 91 24.47 -3.12 16.10
C SER A 91 25.80 -2.99 15.36
N ARG A 92 25.85 -2.22 14.26
CA ARG A 92 27.10 -1.93 13.54
C ARG A 92 28.15 -1.21 14.38
N LYS A 93 27.74 -0.42 15.38
CA LYS A 93 28.68 0.23 16.32
C LYS A 93 29.22 -0.75 17.36
N LEU A 94 28.41 -1.72 17.78
CA LEU A 94 28.84 -2.80 18.68
C LEU A 94 29.85 -3.73 18.00
N ASP A 95 29.58 -4.13 16.76
CA ASP A 95 30.50 -4.97 15.97
C ASP A 95 31.85 -4.26 15.71
N ALA A 96 31.85 -2.93 15.56
CA ALA A 96 33.07 -2.13 15.40
C ALA A 96 33.90 -1.95 16.69
N LEU A 97 33.34 -2.31 17.86
CA LEU A 97 33.97 -2.17 19.18
C LEU A 97 34.36 -3.51 19.81
N THR A 98 34.10 -4.64 19.14
CA THR A 98 34.55 -5.96 19.58
C THR A 98 35.69 -6.43 18.66
N PRO A 99 36.92 -6.64 19.17
CA PRO A 99 38.08 -7.04 18.37
C PRO A 99 38.03 -8.50 17.90
#